data_AF-A0A3D1B8F1-F1
#
_entry.id   AF-A0A3D1B8F1-F1
#
_cell.length_a   1.000
_cell.length_b   1.000
_cell.length_c   1.000
_cell.angle_alpha   90.00
_cell.angle_beta   90.00
_cell.angle_gamma   90.00
#
_symmetry.space_group_name_H-M   'P 1'
#
loop_
_entity.id
_entity.type
_entity.pdbx_description
1 polymer ?
#
loop_
_entity_poly.entity_id
_entity_poly.type
_entity_poly.pdbx_seq_one_letter_code
_entity_poly.pdbx_strand_id
1 'polypeptide(L)'
;MIERQQIVVSISIGVAVGPSDGMDFPCLLRNAEMAMYKAKEAGRRTWCYYNAALDTEMRGRLYLINGLRLALERAEFFLEYQLQLDLTSGRVVGAEALLRWQ
;
A
#
# COMPACT_ATOMS: atom_id res chain seq x y z
N MET A 1 -24.56 -17.47 -26.99
CA MET A 1 -23.54 -18.53 -27.14
C MET A 1 -22.20 -17.88 -26.86
N ILE A 2 -21.71 -17.95 -25.62
CA ILE A 2 -20.31 -17.58 -25.33
C ILE A 2 -19.49 -18.81 -25.67
N GLU A 3 -18.60 -18.69 -26.65
CA GLU A 3 -17.74 -19.76 -27.14
C GLU A 3 -16.90 -20.38 -26.03
N ARG A 4 -16.45 -21.64 -26.23
CA ARG A 4 -15.59 -22.41 -25.31
C ARG A 4 -14.24 -21.73 -25.07
N GLN A 5 -14.20 -20.68 -24.27
CA GLN A 5 -12.97 -20.10 -23.75
C GLN A 5 -12.62 -20.70 -22.39
N GLN A 6 -11.38 -21.15 -22.24
CA GLN A 6 -10.85 -21.57 -20.95
C GLN A 6 -10.54 -20.32 -20.10
N ILE A 7 -11.21 -20.20 -18.96
CA ILE A 7 -10.93 -19.18 -17.95
C ILE A 7 -9.98 -19.79 -16.92
N VAL A 8 -8.79 -19.23 -16.78
CA VAL A 8 -7.84 -19.61 -15.73
C VAL A 8 -7.98 -18.65 -14.56
N VAL A 9 -8.50 -19.14 -13.44
CA VAL A 9 -8.58 -18.38 -12.18
C VAL A 9 -7.37 -18.69 -11.31
N SER A 10 -6.83 -17.68 -10.64
CA SER A 10 -5.78 -17.84 -9.63
C SER A 10 -6.27 -17.44 -8.25
N ILE A 11 -5.78 -18.13 -7.23
CA ILE A 11 -6.09 -17.82 -5.83
C ILE A 11 -4.85 -17.28 -5.10
N SER A 12 -5.08 -16.54 -4.03
CA SER A 12 -4.04 -16.15 -3.07
C SER A 12 -4.61 -16.34 -1.68
N ILE A 13 -3.85 -17.00 -0.79
CA ILE A 13 -4.36 -17.52 0.48
C ILE A 13 -3.62 -16.84 1.63
N GLY A 14 -4.35 -16.45 2.67
CA GLY A 14 -3.77 -16.02 3.94
C GLY A 14 -4.09 -17.01 5.04
N VAL A 15 -3.11 -17.30 5.89
CA VAL A 15 -3.24 -18.28 6.97
C VAL A 15 -2.90 -17.61 8.30
N ALA A 16 -3.77 -17.75 9.29
CA ALA A 16 -3.49 -17.37 10.68
C ALA A 16 -3.76 -18.57 11.59
N VAL A 17 -2.88 -18.80 12.57
CA VAL A 17 -2.89 -19.95 13.47
C VAL A 17 -3.13 -19.48 14.89
N GLY A 18 -4.22 -19.93 15.51
CA GLY A 18 -4.45 -19.74 16.94
C GLY A 18 -3.64 -20.75 17.77
N PRO A 19 -3.14 -20.38 18.96
CA PRO A 19 -3.26 -19.07 19.61
C PRO A 19 -2.17 -18.05 19.21
N SER A 20 -1.14 -18.43 18.45
CA SER A 20 0.02 -17.57 18.17
C SER A 20 -0.35 -16.27 17.43
N ASP A 21 -1.37 -16.35 16.57
CA ASP A 21 -1.78 -15.28 15.67
C ASP A 21 -3.10 -14.65 16.11
N GLY A 22 -3.61 -14.97 17.30
CA GLY A 22 -4.87 -14.45 17.81
C GLY A 22 -5.58 -15.42 18.75
N MET A 23 -6.24 -14.86 19.76
CA MET A 23 -6.96 -15.62 20.80
C MET A 23 -8.48 -15.72 20.52
N ASP A 24 -8.99 -14.92 19.59
CA ASP A 24 -10.41 -14.88 19.23
C ASP A 24 -10.61 -14.87 17.70
N PHE A 25 -11.83 -15.23 17.27
CA PHE A 25 -12.18 -15.31 15.86
C PHE A 25 -12.00 -13.98 15.11
N PRO A 26 -12.48 -12.83 15.61
CA PRO A 26 -12.26 -11.54 14.94
C PRO A 26 -10.78 -11.22 14.69
N CYS A 27 -9.91 -11.52 15.66
CA CYS A 27 -8.48 -11.29 15.55
C CYS A 27 -7.85 -12.23 14.50
N LEU A 28 -8.16 -13.53 14.55
CA LEU A 28 -7.65 -14.52 13.59
C LEU A 28 -8.12 -14.22 12.16
N LEU A 29 -9.39 -13.82 11.98
CA LEU A 29 -9.93 -13.46 10.67
C LEU A 29 -9.19 -12.27 10.08
N ARG A 30 -9.05 -11.18 10.84
CA ARG A 30 -8.30 -9.99 10.41
C ARG A 30 -6.87 -10.36 10.04
N ASN A 31 -6.21 -11.18 10.85
CA ASN A 31 -4.81 -11.55 10.64
C ASN A 31 -4.63 -12.47 9.41
N ALA A 32 -5.59 -13.38 9.14
CA ALA A 32 -5.62 -14.18 7.92
C ALA A 32 -5.86 -13.31 6.67
N GLU A 33 -6.74 -12.30 6.74
CA GLU A 33 -6.96 -11.34 5.65
C GLU A 33 -5.69 -10.55 5.33
N MET A 34 -4.96 -10.11 6.37
CA MET A 34 -3.68 -9.42 6.20
C MET A 34 -2.63 -10.31 5.50
N ALA A 35 -2.56 -11.59 5.87
CA ALA A 35 -1.68 -12.55 5.22
C ALA A 35 -2.10 -12.81 3.75
N MET A 36 -3.40 -12.81 3.45
CA MET A 36 -3.92 -12.94 2.08
C MET A 36 -3.55 -11.72 1.23
N TYR A 37 -3.62 -10.51 1.79
CA TYR A 37 -3.16 -9.31 1.10
C TYR A 37 -1.68 -9.39 0.75
N LYS A 38 -0.83 -9.85 1.68
CA LYS A 38 0.58 -10.13 1.40
C LYS A 38 0.78 -11.14 0.27
N ALA A 39 0.02 -12.24 0.26
CA ALA A 39 0.07 -13.21 -0.82
C ALA A 39 -0.31 -12.59 -2.19
N LYS A 40 -1.21 -11.60 -2.21
CA LYS A 40 -1.54 -10.86 -3.44
C LYS A 40 -0.42 -9.93 -3.90
N GLU A 41 0.36 -9.35 -2.98
CA GLU A 41 1.50 -8.49 -3.31
C GLU A 41 2.75 -9.26 -3.70
N ALA A 42 2.98 -10.44 -3.12
CA ALA A 42 4.15 -11.29 -3.37
C ALA A 42 4.15 -12.00 -4.76
N GLY A 43 3.34 -11.53 -5.72
CA GLY A 43 3.23 -12.09 -7.07
C GLY A 43 1.93 -12.84 -7.36
N ARG A 44 0.99 -12.91 -6.40
CA ARG A 44 -0.27 -13.70 -6.48
C ARG A 44 0.04 -15.20 -6.65
N ARG A 45 -1.00 -16.05 -6.78
CA ARG A 45 -0.84 -17.52 -6.93
C ARG A 45 -0.03 -18.17 -5.81
N THR A 46 -0.05 -17.60 -4.61
CA THR A 46 0.72 -18.07 -3.46
C THR A 46 -0.09 -17.99 -2.18
N TRP A 47 0.50 -18.44 -1.09
CA TRP A 47 -0.07 -18.38 0.24
C TRP A 47 0.95 -17.77 1.21
N CYS A 48 0.48 -17.11 2.25
CA CYS A 48 1.34 -16.55 3.30
C CYS A 48 0.75 -16.86 4.68
N TYR A 49 1.63 -17.18 5.64
CA TYR A 49 1.27 -17.13 7.06
C TYR A 49 1.26 -15.68 7.54
N TYR A 50 0.39 -15.40 8.51
CA TYR A 50 0.49 -14.20 9.30
C TYR A 50 1.81 -14.21 10.07
N ASN A 51 2.43 -13.03 10.17
CA ASN A 51 3.63 -12.82 10.96
C ASN A 51 3.53 -11.40 11.54
N ALA A 52 3.57 -11.28 12.86
CA ALA A 52 3.49 -10.00 13.55
C ALA A 52 4.61 -9.02 13.15
N ALA A 53 5.78 -9.50 12.70
CA ALA A 53 6.83 -8.65 12.16
C ALA A 53 6.47 -8.06 10.77
N LEU A 54 5.70 -8.79 9.97
CA LEU A 54 5.15 -8.30 8.68
C LEU A 54 3.98 -7.32 8.88
N ASP A 55 3.36 -7.36 10.05
CA ASP A 55 2.19 -6.55 10.42
C ASP A 55 2.56 -5.06 10.57
N THR A 56 3.77 -4.73 11.05
CA THR A 56 4.22 -3.33 11.20
C THR A 56 4.36 -2.61 9.85
N GLU A 57 4.96 -3.27 8.86
CA GLU A 57 5.14 -2.71 7.51
C GLU A 57 3.77 -2.53 6.81
N MET A 58 2.89 -3.52 6.92
CA MET A 58 1.55 -3.48 6.33
C MET A 58 0.68 -2.42 6.99
N ARG A 59 0.71 -2.30 8.32
CA ARG A 59 0.02 -1.24 9.05
C ARG A 59 0.51 0.14 8.64
N GLY A 60 1.82 0.34 8.53
CA GLY A 60 2.40 1.61 8.07
C GLY A 60 1.91 1.98 6.66
N ARG A 61 1.88 1.03 5.74
CA ARG A 61 1.38 1.24 4.37
C ARG A 61 -0.12 1.53 4.32
N LEU A 62 -0.93 0.79 5.07
CA LEU A 62 -2.38 1.04 5.16
C LEU A 62 -2.67 2.41 5.79
N TYR A 63 -1.93 2.78 6.84
CA TYR A 63 -2.03 4.09 7.46
C TYR A 63 -1.70 5.20 6.45
N LEU A 64 -0.61 5.06 5.70
CA LEU A 64 -0.22 6.00 4.65
C LEU A 64 -1.30 6.13 3.56
N ILE A 65 -1.85 5.02 3.05
CA ILE A 65 -2.89 5.06 2.00
C ILE A 65 -4.15 5.77 2.50
N ASN A 66 -4.61 5.43 3.70
CA ASN A 66 -5.76 6.10 4.31
C ASN A 66 -5.47 7.58 4.57
N GLY A 67 -4.26 7.90 5.04
CA GLY A 67 -3.78 9.27 5.24
C GLY A 67 -3.81 10.07 3.95
N LEU A 68 -3.24 9.56 2.85
CA LEU A 68 -3.23 10.23 1.55
C LEU A 68 -4.65 10.50 1.01
N ARG A 69 -5.58 9.56 1.22
CA ARG A 69 -6.99 9.74 0.81
C ARG A 69 -7.65 10.86 1.59
N LEU A 70 -7.49 10.86 2.91
CA LEU A 70 -8.03 11.91 3.78
C LEU A 70 -7.36 13.26 3.51
N ALA A 71 -6.06 13.28 3.29
CA ALA A 71 -5.27 14.47 2.98
C ALA A 71 -5.76 15.17 1.70
N LEU A 72 -6.18 14.39 0.71
CA LEU A 72 -6.79 14.93 -0.50
C LEU A 72 -8.15 15.58 -0.22
N GLU A 73 -9.00 14.91 0.56
CA GLU A 73 -10.32 15.43 0.96
C GLU A 73 -10.21 16.68 1.85
N ARG A 74 -9.14 16.77 2.65
CA ARG A 74 -8.89 17.86 3.61
C ARG A 74 -8.01 18.99 3.06
N ALA A 75 -7.57 18.89 1.81
CA ALA A 75 -6.65 19.84 1.19
C ALA A 75 -5.33 20.03 1.98
N GLU A 76 -4.79 18.93 2.51
CA GLU A 76 -3.52 18.89 3.25
C GLU A 76 -2.29 18.81 2.34
N PHE A 77 -2.49 18.66 1.02
CA PHE A 77 -1.41 18.72 0.04
C PHE A 77 -1.14 20.15 -0.42
N PHE A 78 0.14 20.53 -0.49
CA PHE A 78 0.57 21.82 -0.98
C PHE A 78 1.82 21.69 -1.86
N LEU A 79 2.09 22.72 -2.68
CA LEU A 79 3.26 22.78 -3.54
C LEU A 79 4.31 23.70 -2.93
N GLU A 80 5.52 23.17 -2.77
CA GLU A 80 6.73 23.98 -2.62
C GLU A 80 7.37 24.19 -3.99
N TYR A 81 8.11 25.28 -4.15
CA TYR A 81 8.79 25.60 -5.41
C TYR A 81 10.29 25.70 -5.19
N GLN A 82 11.05 24.85 -5.89
CA GLN A 82 12.50 24.90 -5.89
C GLN A 82 12.99 25.64 -7.13
N LEU A 83 13.72 26.74 -6.95
CA LEU A 83 14.24 27.53 -8.05
C LEU A 83 15.36 26.79 -8.80
N GLN A 84 15.36 26.94 -10.12
CA GLN A 84 16.43 26.46 -11.00
C GLN A 84 17.21 27.66 -11.52
N LEU A 85 18.53 27.59 -11.38
CA LEU A 85 19.45 28.67 -11.76
C LEU A 85 20.29 28.26 -12.98
N ASP A 86 20.45 29.18 -13.92
CA ASP A 86 21.50 29.08 -14.91
C ASP A 86 22.86 29.34 -14.24
N LEU A 87 23.77 28.36 -14.29
CA LEU A 87 25.04 28.43 -13.56
C LEU A 87 26.01 29.48 -14.13
N THR A 88 25.84 29.90 -15.39
CA THR A 88 26.74 30.84 -16.05
C THR A 88 26.36 32.29 -15.72
N SER A 89 25.06 32.58 -15.75
CA SER A 89 24.49 33.91 -15.57
C SER A 89 23.96 34.16 -14.15
N GLY A 90 23.77 33.11 -13.35
CA GLY A 90 23.18 33.16 -12.01
C GLY A 90 21.70 33.50 -12.00
N ARG A 91 21.04 33.57 -13.17
CA ARG A 91 19.63 33.97 -13.27
C ARG A 91 18.71 32.78 -13.02
N VAL A 92 17.55 33.07 -12.43
CA VAL A 92 16.46 32.11 -12.32
C VAL A 92 15.93 31.82 -13.72
N VAL A 93 15.94 30.54 -14.10
CA VAL A 93 15.43 30.06 -15.40
C VAL A 93 14.14 29.26 -15.28
N GLY A 94 13.76 28.87 -14.06
CA GLY A 94 12.54 28.15 -13.80
C GLY A 94 12.36 27.81 -12.32
N ALA A 95 11.29 27.07 -12.03
CA ALA A 95 11.04 26.51 -10.72
C ALA A 95 10.39 25.12 -10.87
N GLU A 96 10.83 24.17 -10.06
CA GLU A 96 10.24 22.84 -9.94
C GLU A 96 9.16 22.86 -8.86
N ALA A 97 7.97 22.37 -9.18
CA ALA A 97 6.87 22.23 -8.22
C ALA A 97 6.98 20.88 -7.50
N LEU A 98 7.11 20.91 -6.18
CA LEU A 98 7.31 19.75 -5.32
C LEU A 98 6.09 19.58 -4.40
N LEU A 99 5.38 18.48 -4.56
CA LEU A 99 4.25 18.16 -3.68
C LEU A 99 4.73 17.82 -2.27
N ARG A 100 4.02 18.37 -1.28
CA ARG A 100 4.21 18.17 0.15
C ARG A 100 2.88 17.85 0.82
N TRP A 101 2.96 17.22 1.98
CA TRP A 101 1.82 16.84 2.81
C TRP A 101 2.11 17.28 4.25
N GLN A 102 1.14 17.94 4.89
CA GLN A 102 1.16 18.36 6.30
C GLN A 102 0.00 17.73 7.07
#